data_AF-A0A2E0SR59-F1
#
_entry.id   AF-A0A2E0SR59-F1
#
_cell.length_a   1.000
_cell.length_b   1.000
_cell.length_c   1.000
_cell.angle_alpha   90.00
_cell.angle_beta   90.00
_cell.angle_gamma   90.00
#
_symmetry.space_group_name_H-M   'P 1'
#
loop_
_entity.id
_entity.type
_entity.pdbx_description
1 polymer ?
#
loop_
_entity_poly.entity_id
_entity_poly.type
_entity_poly.pdbx_seq_one_letter_code
_entity_poly.pdbx_strand_id
1 'polypeptide(L)'
;MAYYVGDIPAEDIVIDPARDGEPIDLAPFDELDSTVELRTFEGDVVDADFLITFDGDPVDQIVLEWPATTVFATPGLYTLTVTLIGDTAREKLAPVYIVAQEDNGWHTLDSARDEWGVGHAPQSDRRLFQMLELARQQVAAYAPALDDDAAVPLNYRQGQLMQAVNLYNAARVDPASGGDGDDEFVLRPYPLDWMVKQVLRPARAVKVVR
;
A
#
# COMPACT_ATOMS: atom_id res chain seq x y z
N MET A 1 1.68 4.66 6.05
CA MET A 1 2.76 5.63 5.80
C MET A 1 3.22 5.48 4.36
N ALA A 2 3.51 6.58 3.70
CA ALA A 2 3.92 6.62 2.31
C ALA A 2 5.19 7.46 2.14
N TYR A 3 6.16 6.93 1.42
CA TYR A 3 7.44 7.56 1.08
C TYR A 3 7.70 7.36 -0.41
N TYR A 4 8.67 8.08 -0.96
CA TYR A 4 9.16 7.88 -2.31
C TYR A 4 10.41 7.00 -2.34
N VAL A 5 10.64 6.35 -3.48
CA VAL A 5 11.89 5.62 -3.75
C VAL A 5 13.07 6.58 -3.61
N GLY A 6 14.06 6.19 -2.82
CA GLY A 6 15.23 7.00 -2.50
C GLY A 6 15.07 7.93 -1.28
N ASP A 7 13.89 8.04 -0.68
CA ASP A 7 13.70 8.84 0.52
C ASP A 7 14.49 8.30 1.71
N ILE A 8 14.94 9.22 2.56
CA ILE A 8 15.43 8.93 3.93
C ILE A 8 14.44 9.63 4.85
N PRO A 9 13.54 8.89 5.53
CA PRO A 9 12.56 9.50 6.41
C PRO A 9 13.22 10.29 7.54
N ALA A 10 12.69 11.47 7.83
CA ALA A 10 13.20 12.35 8.89
C ALA A 10 12.45 12.18 10.22
N GLU A 11 11.27 11.56 10.19
CA GLU A 11 10.44 11.34 11.37
C GLU A 11 10.50 9.85 11.77
N ASP A 12 10.78 9.60 13.03
CA ASP A 12 10.86 8.25 13.60
C ASP A 12 9.49 7.57 13.59
N ILE A 13 9.51 6.23 13.55
CA ILE A 13 8.28 5.46 13.69
C ILE A 13 8.01 5.28 15.18
N VAL A 14 6.91 5.87 15.65
CA VAL A 14 6.42 5.65 17.00
C VAL A 14 5.34 4.56 16.97
N ILE A 15 5.51 3.54 17.81
CA ILE A 15 4.58 2.42 17.96
C ILE A 15 4.08 2.43 19.41
N ASP A 16 2.77 2.49 19.57
CA ASP A 16 2.09 2.19 20.84
C ASP A 16 1.75 0.68 20.86
N PRO A 17 2.55 -0.17 21.52
CA PRO A 17 2.37 -1.62 21.49
C PRO A 17 1.10 -2.02 22.24
N ALA A 18 0.19 -2.69 21.54
CA ALA A 18 -1.06 -3.17 22.11
C ALA A 18 -1.38 -4.60 21.66
N ARG A 19 -2.01 -5.36 22.56
CA ARG A 19 -2.53 -6.70 22.31
C ARG A 19 -4.02 -6.71 22.62
N ASP A 20 -4.83 -7.08 21.64
CA ASP A 20 -6.29 -7.10 21.76
C ASP A 20 -6.91 -5.77 22.26
N GLY A 21 -6.24 -4.65 21.97
CA GLY A 21 -6.64 -3.31 22.38
C GLY A 21 -6.11 -2.86 23.73
N GLU A 22 -5.41 -3.72 24.47
CA GLU A 22 -4.77 -3.40 25.75
C GLU A 22 -3.28 -3.10 25.56
N PRO A 23 -2.71 -2.06 26.22
CA PRO A 23 -1.28 -1.77 26.16
C PRO A 23 -0.43 -2.96 26.65
N ILE A 24 0.71 -3.19 25.99
CA ILE A 24 1.70 -4.18 26.41
C ILE A 24 2.64 -3.54 27.43
N ASP A 25 2.84 -4.20 28.57
CA ASP A 25 3.90 -3.81 29.53
C ASP A 25 5.28 -4.10 28.93
N LEU A 26 6.07 -3.06 28.74
CA LEU A 26 7.40 -3.14 28.14
C LEU A 26 8.51 -3.52 29.14
N ALA A 27 8.26 -3.42 30.44
CA ALA A 27 9.25 -3.70 31.48
C ALA A 27 9.92 -5.11 31.41
N PRO A 28 9.27 -6.18 30.91
CA PRO A 28 9.88 -7.50 30.80
C PRO A 28 10.81 -7.70 29.59
N PHE A 29 10.89 -6.74 28.66
CA PHE A 29 11.65 -6.86 27.41
C PHE A 29 12.94 -6.05 27.46
N ASP A 30 13.95 -6.48 26.70
CA ASP A 30 15.22 -5.78 26.55
C ASP A 30 15.25 -5.09 25.18
N GLU A 31 15.54 -3.80 25.18
CA GLU A 31 15.69 -2.97 23.98
C GLU A 31 16.79 -3.52 23.06
N LEU A 32 17.93 -3.95 23.63
CA LEU A 32 19.11 -4.37 22.87
C LEU A 32 18.96 -5.74 22.20
N ASP A 33 18.15 -6.62 22.79
CA ASP A 33 17.87 -7.95 22.24
C ASP A 33 16.67 -7.94 21.29
N SER A 34 15.82 -6.92 21.36
CA SER A 34 14.65 -6.78 20.49
C SER A 34 15.08 -6.48 19.05
N THR A 35 14.33 -7.00 18.08
CA THR A 35 14.70 -6.92 16.66
C THR A 35 13.64 -6.23 15.82
N VAL A 36 14.10 -5.50 14.81
CA VAL A 36 13.28 -4.89 13.77
C VAL A 36 13.63 -5.54 12.45
N GLU A 37 12.62 -5.96 11.71
CA GLU A 37 12.79 -6.55 10.38
C GLU A 37 11.89 -5.83 9.38
N LEU A 38 12.50 -5.32 8.32
CA LEU A 38 11.80 -4.76 7.17
C LEU A 38 11.82 -5.76 6.03
N ARG A 39 10.66 -6.05 5.45
CA ARG A 39 10.54 -6.93 4.29
C ARG A 39 9.83 -6.27 3.13
N THR A 40 10.22 -6.62 1.91
CA THR A 40 9.45 -6.32 0.70
C THR A 40 8.17 -7.15 0.66
N PHE A 41 7.26 -6.83 -0.27
CA PHE A 41 6.03 -7.59 -0.47
C PHE A 41 6.31 -9.03 -0.93
N GLU A 42 7.38 -9.22 -1.70
CA GLU A 42 7.88 -10.50 -2.19
C GLU A 42 8.46 -11.36 -1.05
N GLY A 43 8.71 -10.75 0.12
CA GLY A 43 9.19 -11.42 1.33
C GLY A 43 10.70 -11.33 1.54
N ASP A 44 11.42 -10.62 0.66
CA ASP A 44 12.85 -10.36 0.80
C ASP A 44 13.10 -9.48 2.00
N VAL A 45 14.12 -9.81 2.78
CA VAL A 45 14.56 -9.00 3.92
C VAL A 45 15.36 -7.82 3.37
N VAL A 46 14.99 -6.62 3.78
CA VAL A 46 15.73 -5.38 3.51
C VAL A 46 16.75 -5.21 4.63
N ASP A 47 18.02 -5.16 4.25
CA ASP A 47 19.10 -4.88 5.19
C ASP A 47 18.98 -3.43 5.67
N ALA A 48 18.63 -3.25 6.94
CA ALA A 48 18.29 -1.98 7.52
C ALA A 48 18.61 -1.97 9.01
N ASP A 49 19.54 -1.10 9.40
CA ASP A 49 19.98 -0.94 10.79
C ASP A 49 19.07 0.05 11.53
N PHE A 50 17.83 -0.36 11.81
CA PHE A 50 16.92 0.42 12.66
C PHE A 50 17.44 0.44 14.10
N LEU A 51 17.42 1.63 14.74
CA LEU A 51 17.63 1.73 16.17
C LEU A 51 16.28 1.69 16.88
N ILE A 52 16.12 0.77 17.82
CA ILE A 52 14.94 0.66 18.68
C ILE A 52 15.24 1.35 20.00
N THR A 53 14.31 2.18 20.47
CA THR A 53 14.35 2.81 21.80
C THR A 53 13.00 2.62 22.48
N PHE A 54 13.00 2.26 23.76
CA PHE A 54 11.79 2.30 24.57
C PHE A 54 11.69 3.66 25.26
N ASP A 55 10.61 4.40 25.00
CA ASP A 55 10.40 5.77 25.48
C ASP A 55 9.09 5.90 26.27
N GLY A 56 8.94 7.00 27.02
CA GLY A 56 7.78 7.31 27.87
C GLY A 56 8.04 7.21 29.38
N ASP A 57 7.11 7.78 30.17
CA ASP A 57 7.07 7.64 31.64
C ASP A 57 5.61 7.42 32.13
N PRO A 58 5.19 6.18 32.45
CA PRO A 58 5.98 4.95 32.36
C PRO A 58 6.33 4.60 30.90
N VAL A 59 7.36 3.78 30.70
CA VAL A 59 7.79 3.33 29.37
C VAL A 59 6.66 2.54 28.70
N ASP A 60 6.02 3.17 27.72
CA ASP A 60 4.83 2.66 27.04
C ASP A 60 4.89 2.82 25.52
N GLN A 61 6.00 3.36 24.98
CA GLN A 61 6.19 3.58 23.55
C GLN A 61 7.48 2.94 23.05
N ILE A 62 7.43 2.50 21.79
CA ILE A 62 8.60 2.05 21.04
C ILE A 62 8.86 3.06 19.93
N VAL A 63 10.04 3.66 19.95
CA VAL A 63 10.51 4.57 18.91
C VAL A 63 11.52 3.83 18.04
N LEU A 64 11.29 3.81 16.74
CA LEU A 64 12.22 3.26 15.76
C LEU A 64 12.83 4.39 14.95
N GLU A 65 14.13 4.61 15.12
CA GLU A 65 14.87 5.55 14.30
C GLU A 65 15.24 4.90 12.97
N TRP A 66 15.12 5.68 11.89
CA TRP A 66 15.45 5.22 10.56
C TRP A 66 16.96 5.10 10.36
N PRO A 67 17.42 4.14 9.54
CA PRO A 67 18.82 4.11 9.10
C PRO A 67 19.21 5.41 8.40
N ALA A 68 20.50 5.78 8.50
CA ALA A 68 21.04 6.98 7.84
C ALA A 68 21.09 6.89 6.31
N THR A 69 20.70 5.75 5.73
CA THR A 69 20.64 5.48 4.29
C THR A 69 19.23 5.07 3.88
N THR A 70 18.86 5.33 2.62
CA THR A 70 17.55 4.92 2.12
C THR A 70 17.41 3.40 2.11
N VAL A 71 16.29 2.92 2.63
CA VAL A 71 15.86 1.50 2.58
C VAL A 71 14.86 1.25 1.46
N PHE A 72 14.40 2.32 0.78
CA PHE A 72 13.39 2.27 -0.27
C PHE A 72 14.04 2.29 -1.66
N ALA A 73 14.79 1.25 -1.98
CA ALA A 73 15.47 1.13 -3.27
C ALA A 73 14.52 0.76 -4.43
N THR A 74 13.41 0.10 -4.11
CA THR A 74 12.40 -0.32 -5.10
C THR A 74 11.01 0.17 -4.68
N PRO A 75 10.15 0.56 -5.64
CA PRO A 75 8.76 0.88 -5.33
C PRO A 75 8.02 -0.39 -4.89
N GLY A 76 7.17 -0.28 -3.89
CA GLY A 76 6.47 -1.44 -3.35
C GLY A 76 5.81 -1.21 -2.00
N LEU A 77 5.19 -2.30 -1.51
CA LEU A 77 4.69 -2.38 -0.15
C LEU A 77 5.73 -3.06 0.73
N TYR A 78 6.11 -2.42 1.80
CA TYR A 78 7.03 -2.92 2.81
C TYR A 78 6.28 -3.27 4.08
N THR A 79 6.76 -4.32 4.75
CA THR A 79 6.23 -4.78 6.04
C THR A 79 7.33 -4.64 7.08
N LEU A 80 7.15 -3.72 8.02
CA LEU A 80 8.01 -3.57 9.19
C LEU A 80 7.43 -4.37 10.35
N THR A 81 8.26 -5.21 10.94
CA THR A 81 7.90 -6.10 12.03
C THR A 81 8.86 -5.89 13.19
N VAL A 82 8.32 -5.64 14.37
CA VAL A 82 9.10 -5.59 15.61
C VAL A 82 8.87 -6.88 16.40
N THR A 83 9.95 -7.50 16.85
CA THR A 83 9.93 -8.62 17.77
C THR A 83 10.61 -8.20 19.07
N LEU A 84 9.82 -8.09 20.14
CA LEU A 84 10.30 -7.83 21.48
C LEU A 84 10.87 -9.12 22.08
N ILE A 85 12.06 -9.01 22.66
CA ILE A 85 12.76 -10.12 23.29
C ILE A 85 13.21 -9.71 24.68
N GLY A 86 12.97 -10.56 25.67
CA GLY A 86 13.52 -10.43 27.01
C GLY A 86 13.85 -11.80 27.58
N ASP A 87 14.41 -11.84 28.78
CA ASP A 87 14.89 -13.08 29.42
C ASP A 87 13.83 -14.19 29.52
N THR A 88 12.56 -13.79 29.71
CA THR A 88 11.45 -14.70 29.98
C THR A 88 10.25 -14.50 29.04
N ALA A 89 10.32 -13.52 28.15
CA ALA A 89 9.21 -13.14 27.29
C ALA A 89 9.71 -12.90 25.85
N ARG A 90 8.86 -13.26 24.89
CA ARG A 90 9.06 -12.93 23.48
C ARG A 90 7.72 -12.60 22.86
N GLU A 91 7.66 -11.48 22.17
CA GLU A 91 6.43 -11.02 21.55
C GLU A 91 6.68 -10.46 20.15
N LYS A 92 5.76 -10.76 19.23
CA LYS A 92 5.79 -10.20 17.88
C LYS A 92 4.64 -9.21 17.77
N LEU A 93 4.97 -7.95 17.51
CA LEU A 93 3.97 -6.88 17.41
C LEU A 93 3.21 -6.95 16.07
N ALA A 94 2.08 -6.25 16.02
CA ALA A 94 1.34 -6.06 14.78
C ALA A 94 2.23 -5.39 13.71
N PRO A 95 2.21 -5.87 12.45
CA PRO A 95 3.07 -5.32 11.42
C PRO A 95 2.65 -3.90 11.03
N VAL A 96 3.63 -3.04 10.80
CA VAL A 96 3.46 -1.71 10.23
C VAL A 96 3.67 -1.79 8.73
N TYR A 97 2.72 -1.25 7.96
CA TYR A 97 2.79 -1.26 6.50
C TYR A 97 3.23 0.10 5.98
N ILE A 98 4.27 0.07 5.16
CA ILE A 98 4.90 1.24 4.57
C ILE A 98 4.83 1.11 3.06
N VAL A 99 4.47 2.18 2.37
CA VAL A 99 4.46 2.23 0.90
C VAL A 99 5.64 3.06 0.44
N ALA A 100 6.47 2.50 -0.46
CA ALA A 100 7.41 3.27 -1.24
C ALA A 100 6.85 3.43 -2.67
N GLN A 101 6.58 4.65 -3.09
CA GLN A 101 6.04 4.97 -4.42
C GLN A 101 7.10 5.62 -5.31
N GLU A 102 6.91 5.56 -6.62
CA GLU A 102 7.79 6.17 -7.61
C GLU A 102 6.97 7.08 -8.52
N ASP A 103 7.53 8.22 -8.92
CA ASP A 103 6.93 9.10 -9.93
C ASP A 103 7.29 8.64 -11.35
N ASN A 104 6.65 7.54 -11.77
CA ASN A 104 6.85 6.93 -13.09
C ASN A 104 5.69 7.23 -14.07
N GLY A 105 4.90 8.27 -13.78
CA GLY A 105 3.76 8.70 -14.61
C GLY A 105 2.46 7.96 -14.35
N TRP A 106 2.45 6.88 -13.56
CA TRP A 106 1.23 6.30 -12.99
C TRP A 106 0.76 7.10 -11.78
N HIS A 107 -0.45 6.83 -11.28
CA HIS A 107 -0.92 7.49 -10.07
C HIS A 107 -0.14 7.04 -8.83
N THR A 108 0.40 8.03 -8.11
CA THR A 108 0.81 7.93 -6.70
C THR A 108 -0.41 7.90 -5.78
N LEU A 109 -0.21 7.58 -4.50
CA LEU A 109 -1.26 7.67 -3.47
C LEU A 109 -1.87 9.07 -3.40
N ASP A 110 -1.03 10.10 -3.45
CA ASP A 110 -1.45 11.49 -3.33
C ASP A 110 -2.25 11.92 -4.56
N SER A 111 -1.73 11.67 -5.76
CA SER A 111 -2.47 12.01 -6.99
C SER A 111 -3.79 11.25 -7.12
N ALA A 112 -3.85 10.01 -6.66
CA ALA A 112 -5.08 9.23 -6.64
C ALA A 112 -6.09 9.82 -5.65
N ARG A 113 -5.67 10.23 -4.45
CA ARG A 113 -6.56 10.85 -3.46
C ARG A 113 -7.10 12.19 -3.94
N ASP A 114 -6.25 12.99 -4.56
CA ASP A 114 -6.62 14.29 -5.11
C ASP A 114 -7.66 14.15 -6.22
N GLU A 115 -7.45 13.23 -7.17
CA GLU A 115 -8.30 13.09 -8.35
C GLU A 115 -9.56 12.24 -8.11
N TRP A 116 -9.53 11.26 -7.21
CA TRP A 116 -10.71 10.47 -6.85
C TRP A 116 -11.73 11.31 -6.07
N GLY A 117 -11.25 12.34 -5.37
CA GLY A 117 -12.06 13.25 -4.59
C GLY A 117 -12.01 12.95 -3.10
N VAL A 118 -12.04 14.04 -2.32
CA VAL A 118 -11.85 14.04 -0.86
C VAL A 118 -12.86 13.12 -0.18
N GLY A 119 -12.34 12.16 0.60
CA GLY A 119 -13.14 11.22 1.39
C GLY A 119 -13.70 10.01 0.63
N HIS A 120 -13.49 9.91 -0.69
CA HIS A 120 -13.98 8.78 -1.50
C HIS A 120 -12.95 7.67 -1.69
N ALA A 121 -11.66 8.01 -1.68
CA ALA A 121 -10.57 7.03 -1.75
C ALA A 121 -10.39 6.26 -0.41
N PRO A 122 -9.89 5.01 -0.46
CA PRO A 122 -9.42 4.31 0.74
C PRO A 122 -8.47 5.15 1.58
N GLN A 123 -8.74 5.26 2.88
CA GLN A 123 -7.90 6.02 3.81
C GLN A 123 -6.60 5.27 4.15
N SER A 124 -6.62 3.94 4.14
CA SER A 124 -5.43 3.11 4.34
C SER A 124 -4.51 3.18 3.11
N ASP A 125 -3.28 3.69 3.29
CA ASP A 125 -2.23 3.74 2.26
C ASP A 125 -2.00 2.37 1.62
N ARG A 126 -1.82 1.33 2.46
CA ARG A 126 -1.64 -0.05 2.00
C ARG A 126 -2.75 -0.47 1.05
N ARG A 127 -4.02 -0.28 1.45
CA ARG A 127 -5.17 -0.71 0.66
C ARG A 127 -5.26 0.07 -0.66
N LEU A 128 -5.02 1.38 -0.61
CA LEU A 128 -5.03 2.22 -1.81
C LEU A 128 -3.90 1.81 -2.77
N PHE A 129 -2.68 1.62 -2.26
CA PHE A 129 -1.53 1.17 -3.05
C PHE A 129 -1.83 -0.16 -3.76
N GLN A 130 -2.31 -1.16 -3.02
CA GLN A 130 -2.66 -2.47 -3.58
C GLN A 130 -3.72 -2.37 -4.68
N MET A 131 -4.71 -1.48 -4.51
CA MET A 131 -5.73 -1.25 -5.53
C MET A 131 -5.17 -0.56 -6.78
N LEU A 132 -4.32 0.46 -6.61
CA LEU A 132 -3.69 1.16 -7.71
C LEU A 132 -2.75 0.24 -8.50
N GLU A 133 -2.00 -0.62 -7.82
CA GLU A 133 -1.08 -1.56 -8.45
C GLU A 133 -1.83 -2.66 -9.22
N LEU A 134 -2.89 -3.22 -8.63
CA LEU A 134 -3.75 -4.17 -9.34
C LEU A 134 -4.41 -3.53 -10.57
N ALA A 135 -4.92 -2.30 -10.43
CA ALA A 135 -5.51 -1.55 -11.53
C ALA A 135 -4.48 -1.28 -12.64
N ARG A 136 -3.24 -0.90 -12.27
CA ARG A 136 -2.12 -0.68 -13.19
C ARG A 136 -1.83 -1.93 -14.00
N GLN A 137 -1.70 -3.09 -13.35
CA GLN A 137 -1.44 -4.36 -14.01
C GLN A 137 -2.56 -4.74 -14.99
N GLN A 138 -3.83 -4.57 -14.60
CA GLN A 138 -4.97 -4.86 -15.47
C GLN A 138 -5.05 -3.93 -16.68
N VAL A 139 -4.80 -2.63 -16.46
CA VAL A 139 -4.76 -1.61 -17.52
C VAL A 139 -3.60 -1.89 -18.49
N ALA A 140 -2.40 -2.13 -17.99
CA ALA A 140 -1.23 -2.43 -18.81
C ALA A 140 -1.41 -3.72 -19.63
N ALA A 141 -2.03 -4.75 -19.04
CA ALA A 141 -2.33 -6.00 -19.74
C ALA A 141 -3.37 -5.82 -20.87
N TYR A 142 -4.33 -4.89 -20.69
CA TYR A 142 -5.38 -4.65 -21.69
C TYR A 142 -4.99 -3.62 -22.75
N ALA A 143 -4.26 -2.55 -22.40
CA ALA A 143 -3.96 -1.44 -23.28
C ALA A 143 -2.94 -1.83 -24.39
N PRO A 144 -2.73 -1.02 -25.43
CA PRO A 144 -1.61 -1.24 -26.35
C PRO A 144 -0.27 -1.34 -25.61
N ALA A 145 0.66 -2.15 -26.11
CA ALA A 145 2.00 -2.18 -25.54
C ALA A 145 2.67 -0.80 -25.75
N LEU A 146 3.30 -0.29 -24.70
CA LEU A 146 4.17 0.86 -24.78
C LEU A 146 5.57 0.38 -25.15
N ASP A 147 6.34 1.20 -25.87
CA ASP A 147 7.76 0.95 -26.07
C ASP A 147 8.49 1.00 -24.72
N ASP A 148 9.65 0.34 -24.63
CA ASP A 148 10.52 0.43 -23.45
C ASP A 148 10.86 1.92 -23.21
N ASP A 149 10.80 2.35 -21.94
CA ASP A 149 11.01 3.72 -21.48
C ASP A 149 10.03 4.79 -22.00
N ALA A 150 8.96 4.41 -22.71
CA ALA A 150 7.93 5.35 -23.12
C ALA A 150 7.16 5.90 -21.91
N ALA A 151 6.98 7.22 -21.87
CA ALA A 151 6.18 7.87 -20.82
C ALA A 151 4.74 7.33 -20.81
N VAL A 152 4.20 7.10 -19.61
CA VAL A 152 2.83 6.60 -19.42
C VAL A 152 1.84 7.62 -19.98
N PRO A 153 1.05 7.27 -21.01
CA PRO A 153 0.08 8.20 -21.59
C PRO A 153 -1.05 8.53 -20.61
N LEU A 154 -1.64 9.72 -20.75
CA LEU A 154 -2.71 10.20 -19.87
C LEU A 154 -3.90 9.24 -19.78
N ASN A 155 -4.27 8.57 -20.88
CA ASN A 155 -5.39 7.61 -20.87
C ASN A 155 -5.08 6.33 -20.09
N TYR A 156 -3.80 5.95 -19.92
CA TYR A 156 -3.38 4.81 -19.09
C TYR A 156 -3.50 5.20 -17.61
N ARG A 157 -2.96 6.36 -17.25
CA ARG A 157 -3.09 6.93 -15.91
C ARG A 157 -4.57 7.07 -15.50
N GLN A 158 -5.40 7.70 -16.34
CA GLN A 158 -6.84 7.80 -16.09
C GLN A 158 -7.52 6.43 -16.00
N GLY A 159 -7.13 5.49 -16.88
CA GLY A 159 -7.65 4.12 -16.86
C GLY A 159 -7.34 3.39 -15.55
N GLN A 160 -6.15 3.61 -14.97
CA GLN A 160 -5.77 3.07 -13.67
C GLN A 160 -6.70 3.58 -12.57
N LEU A 161 -6.92 4.90 -12.49
CA LEU A 161 -7.79 5.48 -11.47
C LEU A 161 -9.23 4.98 -11.61
N MET A 162 -9.78 5.00 -12.82
CA MET A 162 -11.14 4.47 -13.07
C MET A 162 -11.27 3.00 -12.67
N GLN A 163 -10.26 2.18 -12.99
CA GLN A 163 -10.29 0.78 -12.61
C GLN A 163 -10.13 0.58 -11.10
N ALA A 164 -9.28 1.36 -10.43
CA ALA A 164 -9.16 1.33 -8.97
C ALA A 164 -10.49 1.72 -8.28
N VAL A 165 -11.19 2.72 -8.82
CA VAL A 165 -12.54 3.11 -8.37
C VAL A 165 -13.53 1.97 -8.51
N ASN A 166 -13.53 1.29 -9.65
CA ASN A 166 -14.39 0.14 -9.89
C ASN A 166 -14.09 -1.02 -8.93
N LEU A 167 -12.81 -1.34 -8.69
CA LEU A 167 -12.38 -2.37 -7.74
C LEU A 167 -12.82 -2.03 -6.30
N TYR A 168 -12.69 -0.78 -5.90
CA TYR A 168 -13.12 -0.32 -4.58
C TYR A 168 -14.63 -0.42 -4.39
N ASN A 169 -15.40 0.03 -5.38
CA ASN A 169 -16.86 -0.05 -5.34
C ASN A 169 -17.35 -1.50 -5.37
N ALA A 170 -16.73 -2.37 -6.17
CA ALA A 170 -17.05 -3.79 -6.21
C ALA A 170 -16.81 -4.51 -4.87
N ALA A 171 -15.80 -4.09 -4.11
CA ALA A 171 -15.52 -4.64 -2.78
C ALA A 171 -16.50 -4.16 -1.69
N ARG A 172 -17.28 -3.10 -1.94
CA ARG A 172 -18.33 -2.62 -1.05
C ARG A 172 -19.63 -3.32 -1.43
N VAL A 173 -19.84 -4.53 -0.93
CA VAL A 173 -21.16 -5.16 -0.98
C VAL A 173 -22.13 -4.28 -0.19
N ASP A 174 -23.19 -3.80 -0.84
CA ASP A 174 -24.28 -3.12 -0.17
C ASP A 174 -25.21 -4.19 0.46
N PRO A 175 -25.32 -4.26 1.80
CA PRO A 175 -26.18 -5.24 2.47
C PRO A 175 -27.66 -5.09 2.11
N ALA A 176 -28.09 -3.95 1.57
CA ALA A 176 -29.48 -3.69 1.20
C ALA A 176 -29.83 -4.12 -0.24
N SER A 177 -28.83 -4.30 -1.12
CA SER A 177 -29.02 -4.70 -2.52
C SER A 177 -28.37 -6.05 -2.87
N GLY A 178 -27.62 -6.65 -1.95
CA GLY A 178 -27.28 -8.08 -1.97
C GLY A 178 -28.49 -8.91 -1.58
N GLY A 179 -29.34 -9.25 -2.56
CA GLY A 179 -30.47 -10.12 -2.31
C GLY A 179 -30.01 -11.50 -1.86
N ASP A 180 -30.29 -11.86 -0.61
CA ASP A 180 -30.42 -13.25 -0.18
C ASP A 180 -31.70 -13.81 -0.82
N GLY A 181 -31.62 -14.11 -2.12
CA GLY A 181 -32.60 -14.92 -2.82
C GLY A 181 -32.10 -16.36 -2.85
N ASP A 182 -32.93 -17.28 -2.34
CA ASP A 182 -32.72 -18.74 -2.42
C ASP A 182 -32.15 -19.14 -3.81
N ASP A 183 -30.97 -19.75 -3.78
CA ASP A 183 -30.34 -20.56 -4.84
C ASP A 183 -29.42 -19.95 -5.93
N GLU A 184 -28.80 -18.77 -5.77
CA GLU A 184 -27.58 -18.51 -6.58
C GLU A 184 -26.63 -17.45 -6.01
N PHE A 185 -25.50 -17.88 -5.45
CA PHE A 185 -24.38 -17.00 -5.12
C PHE A 185 -23.70 -16.56 -6.43
N VAL A 186 -24.27 -15.57 -7.13
CA VAL A 186 -23.69 -15.06 -8.39
C VAL A 186 -22.49 -14.18 -8.06
N LEU A 187 -21.32 -14.80 -7.96
CA LEU A 187 -20.04 -14.10 -8.08
C LEU A 187 -19.98 -13.47 -9.47
N ARG A 188 -20.17 -12.15 -9.55
CA ARG A 188 -19.90 -11.40 -10.77
C ARG A 188 -18.41 -11.08 -10.79
N PRO A 189 -17.56 -11.79 -11.56
CA PRO A 189 -16.23 -11.28 -11.81
C PRO A 189 -16.41 -9.89 -12.43
N TYR A 190 -15.70 -8.90 -11.90
CA TYR A 190 -15.64 -7.56 -12.49
C TYR A 190 -14.44 -7.52 -13.44
N PRO A 191 -14.58 -7.93 -14.72
CA PRO A 191 -13.54 -7.66 -15.69
C PRO A 191 -13.33 -6.15 -15.82
N LEU A 192 -12.24 -5.75 -16.49
CA LEU A 192 -12.00 -4.35 -16.83
C LEU A 192 -13.28 -3.73 -17.43
N ASP A 193 -13.77 -2.65 -16.82
CA ASP A 193 -15.05 -2.04 -17.17
C ASP A 193 -15.06 -1.52 -18.61
N TRP A 194 -16.24 -1.48 -19.23
CA TRP A 194 -16.37 -1.08 -20.63
C TRP A 194 -15.93 0.37 -20.89
N MET A 195 -16.13 1.29 -19.94
CA MET A 195 -15.67 2.67 -20.07
C MET A 195 -14.15 2.72 -20.01
N VAL A 196 -13.53 1.97 -19.09
CA VAL A 196 -12.06 1.85 -19.00
C VAL A 196 -11.50 1.31 -20.33
N LYS A 197 -12.13 0.28 -20.90
CA LYS A 197 -11.73 -0.25 -22.21
C LYS A 197 -11.83 0.78 -23.32
N GLN A 198 -12.88 1.60 -23.36
CA GLN A 198 -13.03 2.66 -24.36
C GLN A 198 -12.00 3.78 -24.21
N VAL A 199 -11.60 4.12 -22.99
CA VAL A 199 -10.52 5.10 -22.72
C VAL A 199 -9.16 4.56 -23.19
N LEU A 200 -8.90 3.27 -22.96
CA LEU A 200 -7.63 2.64 -23.35
C LEU A 200 -7.55 2.31 -24.84
N ARG A 201 -8.67 1.88 -25.45
CA ARG A 201 -8.78 1.45 -26.85
C ARG A 201 -10.08 1.95 -27.49
N PRO A 202 -10.17 3.22 -27.92
CA PRO A 202 -11.36 3.75 -28.55
C PRO A 202 -11.71 3.01 -29.85
N ALA A 203 -12.96 2.57 -30.01
CA ALA A 203 -13.41 1.76 -31.16
C ALA A 203 -13.35 2.51 -32.51
N ARG A 204 -13.32 3.85 -32.50
CA ARG A 204 -13.04 4.68 -33.67
C ARG A 204 -11.71 5.37 -33.46
N ALA A 205 -10.66 4.81 -34.03
CA ALA A 205 -9.36 5.48 -34.12
C ALA A 205 -9.55 6.80 -34.89
N VAL A 206 -9.33 7.94 -34.22
CA VAL A 206 -9.06 9.18 -34.94
C VAL A 206 -7.73 8.97 -35.62
N LYS A 207 -7.71 9.07 -36.96
CA LYS A 207 -6.50 8.92 -37.75
C LYS A 207 -5.46 9.92 -37.21
N VAL A 208 -4.35 9.42 -36.67
CA VAL A 208 -3.22 10.29 -36.30
C VAL A 208 -2.72 10.91 -37.59
N VAL A 209 -2.97 12.21 -37.76
CA VAL A 209 -2.35 12.97 -38.84
C VAL A 209 -0.92 13.25 -38.37
N ARG A 210 0.03 12.48 -38.91
CA ARG A 210 1.45 12.72 -38.74
C ARG A 210 1.92 13.78 -39.73
#